data_AF-A0A6G2BK10-F1
#
_entry.id   AF-A0A6G2BK10-F1
#
_cell.length_a   1.000
_cell.length_b   1.000
_cell.length_c   1.000
_cell.angle_alpha   90.00
_cell.angle_beta   90.00
_cell.angle_gamma   90.00
#
_symmetry.space_group_name_H-M   'P 1'
#
loop_
_entity.id
_entity.type
_entity.pdbx_description
1 polymer ?
#
loop_
_entity_poly.entity_id
_entity_poly.type
_entity_poly.pdbx_seq_one_letter_code
_entity_poly.pdbx_strand_id
1 'polypeptide(L)'
;MPHVPTGGPSGAVPDAWRALLARTWYRTMPLALRHSRFLAALYAAHALADSSGALLDEGGAPVDLEDLARSCGAGLETARRHLDAALAAGVLADRSGVLHLVPSAVPDWTAAAELLAAGAPAGRAA
;
A
#
# COMPACT_ATOMS: atom_id res chain seq x y z
N MET A 1 -14.72 -1.25 -38.68
CA MET A 1 -13.83 -0.15 -38.25
C MET A 1 -13.27 -0.51 -36.88
N PRO A 2 -12.04 -1.05 -36.77
CA PRO A 2 -11.44 -1.25 -35.46
C PRO A 2 -11.03 0.11 -34.90
N HIS A 3 -11.63 0.52 -33.78
CA HIS A 3 -11.10 1.61 -33.00
C HIS A 3 -9.75 1.14 -32.42
N VAL A 4 -8.68 1.87 -32.72
CA VAL A 4 -7.42 1.75 -31.99
C VAL A 4 -7.48 2.82 -30.91
N PRO A 5 -7.61 2.48 -29.63
CA PRO A 5 -7.38 3.46 -28.59
C PRO A 5 -5.89 3.80 -28.59
N THR A 6 -5.54 4.94 -29.18
CA THR A 6 -4.27 5.63 -28.94
C THR A 6 -4.22 6.09 -27.49
N GLY A 7 -3.54 5.32 -26.64
CA GLY A 7 -3.18 5.71 -25.29
C GLY A 7 -1.83 5.07 -24.93
N GLY A 8 -0.73 5.72 -25.33
CA GLY A 8 0.60 5.36 -24.82
C GLY A 8 0.69 5.62 -23.31
N PRO A 9 1.59 4.93 -22.58
CA PRO A 9 1.58 4.81 -21.11
C PRO A 9 1.85 6.17 -20.42
N SER A 10 0.78 6.94 -20.20
CA SER A 10 0.82 8.18 -19.43
C SER A 10 0.26 7.93 -18.04
N GLY A 11 1.16 7.72 -17.08
CA GLY A 11 1.05 8.31 -15.74
C GLY A 11 -0.21 8.03 -14.92
N ALA A 12 -0.72 6.80 -14.89
CA ALA A 12 -1.69 6.44 -13.86
C ALA A 12 -1.01 6.52 -12.48
N VAL A 13 -1.72 7.06 -11.47
CA VAL A 13 -1.18 7.21 -10.11
C VAL A 13 -0.59 5.91 -9.56
N PRO A 14 -1.22 4.72 -9.76
CA PRO A 14 -0.64 3.44 -9.35
C PRO A 14 0.71 3.14 -9.98
N ASP A 15 0.90 3.39 -11.28
CA ASP A 15 2.17 3.11 -11.96
C ASP A 15 3.31 3.97 -11.42
N ALA A 16 3.05 5.27 -11.22
CA ALA A 16 4.03 6.19 -10.64
C ALA A 16 4.41 5.77 -9.21
N TRP A 17 3.41 5.42 -8.41
CA TRP A 17 3.59 4.95 -7.04
C TRP A 17 4.38 3.63 -7.00
N ARG A 18 4.06 2.66 -7.86
CA ARG A 18 4.80 1.39 -7.98
C ARG A 18 6.24 1.61 -8.40
N ALA A 19 6.49 2.52 -9.34
CA ALA A 19 7.85 2.83 -9.77
C ALA A 19 8.69 3.39 -8.61
N LEU A 20 8.10 4.23 -7.75
CA LEU A 20 8.74 4.72 -6.53
C LEU A 20 8.98 3.59 -5.53
N LEU A 21 7.97 2.75 -5.28
CA LEU A 21 8.06 1.59 -4.40
C LEU A 21 9.24 0.69 -4.79
N ALA A 22 9.26 0.24 -6.06
CA ALA A 22 10.23 -0.73 -6.55
C ALA A 22 11.66 -0.16 -6.67
N ARG A 23 11.81 1.17 -6.79
CA ARG A 23 13.12 1.81 -6.98
C ARG A 23 13.56 2.54 -5.72
N THR A 24 13.02 3.73 -5.48
CA THR A 24 13.53 4.66 -4.48
C THR A 24 13.23 4.18 -3.07
N TRP A 25 11.96 3.87 -2.82
CA TRP A 25 11.44 3.54 -1.50
C TRP A 25 12.00 2.22 -0.97
N TYR A 26 12.02 1.17 -1.79
CA TYR A 26 12.59 -0.12 -1.40
C TYR A 26 14.04 -0.03 -0.90
N ARG A 27 14.88 0.82 -1.52
CA ARG A 27 16.27 1.01 -1.11
C ARG A 27 16.43 1.71 0.23
N THR A 28 15.52 2.62 0.56
CA THR A 28 15.51 3.37 1.83
C THR A 28 14.76 2.65 2.95
N MET A 29 13.99 1.61 2.62
CA MET A 29 13.16 0.90 3.57
C MET A 29 14.01 0.04 4.53
N PRO A 30 13.78 0.13 5.87
CA PRO A 30 14.40 -0.74 6.85
C PRO A 30 14.20 -2.22 6.54
N LEU A 31 15.20 -3.05 6.87
CA LEU A 31 15.13 -4.50 6.64
C LEU A 31 13.94 -5.16 7.34
N ALA A 32 13.58 -4.68 8.53
CA ALA A 32 12.43 -5.19 9.28
C ALA A 32 11.12 -5.07 8.48
N LEU A 33 10.92 -3.96 7.76
CA LEU A 33 9.76 -3.76 6.89
C LEU A 33 9.85 -4.60 5.59
N ARG A 34 11.06 -4.74 5.03
CA ARG A 34 11.26 -5.54 3.81
C ARG A 34 11.06 -7.03 4.02
N HIS A 35 11.40 -7.55 5.19
CA HIS A 35 11.26 -8.97 5.54
C HIS A 35 9.91 -9.30 6.18
N SER A 36 9.07 -8.29 6.44
CA SER A 36 7.69 -8.50 6.89
C SER A 36 6.73 -8.61 5.71
N ARG A 37 5.44 -8.79 6.00
CA ARG A 37 4.37 -8.75 4.99
C ARG A 37 4.00 -7.32 4.55
N PHE A 38 4.68 -6.30 5.05
CA PHE A 38 4.41 -4.90 4.72
C PHE A 38 4.51 -4.62 3.21
N LEU A 39 5.57 -5.11 2.55
CA LEU A 39 5.71 -4.96 1.10
C LEU A 39 4.56 -5.64 0.33
N ALA A 40 4.09 -6.80 0.78
CA ALA A 40 2.96 -7.48 0.15
C ALA A 40 1.67 -6.65 0.29
N ALA A 41 1.43 -6.03 1.45
CA ALA A 41 0.31 -5.11 1.65
C ALA A 41 0.40 -3.87 0.73
N LEU A 42 1.60 -3.31 0.57
CA LEU A 42 1.85 -2.19 -0.36
C LEU A 42 1.56 -2.58 -1.82
N TYR A 43 1.97 -3.77 -2.26
CA TYR A 43 1.63 -4.27 -3.60
C TYR A 43 0.14 -4.59 -3.78
N ALA A 44 -0.52 -5.07 -2.73
CA ALA A 44 -1.97 -5.29 -2.75
C ALA A 44 -2.73 -3.95 -2.87
N ALA A 45 -2.34 -2.93 -2.10
CA ALA A 45 -2.90 -1.59 -2.19
C ALA A 45 -2.75 -1.00 -3.60
N HIS A 46 -1.58 -1.19 -4.22
CA HIS A 46 -1.36 -0.82 -5.61
C HIS A 46 -2.29 -1.57 -6.58
N ALA A 47 -2.45 -2.89 -6.41
CA ALA A 47 -3.26 -3.71 -7.32
C ALA A 47 -4.76 -3.39 -7.24
N LEU A 48 -5.22 -2.90 -6.10
CA LEU A 48 -6.62 -2.54 -5.83
C LEU A 48 -6.92 -1.06 -6.10
N ALA A 49 -5.92 -0.27 -6.45
CA ALA A 49 -6.11 1.15 -6.71
C ALA A 49 -6.60 1.39 -8.14
N ASP A 50 -7.56 2.31 -8.29
CA ASP A 50 -8.01 2.80 -9.57
C ASP A 50 -6.97 3.72 -10.24
N SER A 51 -7.30 4.25 -11.42
CA SER A 51 -6.40 5.15 -12.17
C SER A 51 -6.05 6.46 -11.43
N SER A 52 -6.89 6.91 -10.49
CA SER A 52 -6.66 8.07 -9.63
C SER A 52 -5.82 7.75 -8.40
N GLY A 53 -5.60 6.47 -8.13
CA GLY A 53 -4.92 5.96 -6.94
C GLY A 53 -5.85 5.71 -5.76
N ALA A 54 -7.17 5.81 -5.93
CA ALA A 54 -8.15 5.50 -4.89
C ALA A 54 -8.36 3.99 -4.80
N LEU A 55 -8.38 3.45 -3.58
CA LEU A 55 -8.68 2.05 -3.33
C LEU A 55 -10.19 1.89 -3.24
N LEU A 56 -10.81 1.65 -4.39
CA LEU A 56 -12.25 1.43 -4.54
C LEU A 56 -12.52 0.03 -5.09
N ASP A 57 -13.65 -0.56 -4.69
CA ASP A 57 -14.16 -1.77 -5.30
C ASP A 57 -14.69 -1.50 -6.73
N GLU A 58 -15.14 -2.55 -7.41
CA GLU A 58 -15.71 -2.43 -8.77
C GLU A 58 -16.98 -1.56 -8.83
N GLY A 59 -17.65 -1.34 -7.70
CA GLY A 59 -18.84 -0.49 -7.55
C GLY A 59 -18.52 0.97 -7.19
N GLY A 60 -17.25 1.32 -6.97
CA GLY A 60 -16.82 2.65 -6.54
C GLY A 60 -16.96 2.92 -5.05
N ALA A 61 -17.22 1.90 -4.23
CA ALA A 61 -17.18 1.99 -2.77
C ALA A 61 -15.75 1.78 -2.25
N PRO A 62 -15.39 2.25 -1.04
CA PRO A 62 -14.08 1.95 -0.45
C PRO A 62 -13.83 0.44 -0.39
N VAL A 63 -12.63 0.00 -0.76
CA VAL A 63 -12.23 -1.42 -0.66
C VAL A 63 -12.40 -1.92 0.78
N ASP A 64 -13.04 -3.08 0.92
CA ASP A 64 -13.16 -3.74 2.22
C ASP A 64 -11.81 -4.29 2.69
N LEU A 65 -11.57 -4.21 3.99
CA LEU A 65 -10.33 -4.70 4.60
C LEU A 65 -10.12 -6.21 4.37
N GLU A 66 -11.19 -6.99 4.29
CA GLU A 66 -11.15 -8.43 4.01
C GLU A 66 -10.55 -8.73 2.62
N ASP A 67 -10.91 -7.93 1.61
CA ASP A 67 -10.37 -8.09 0.26
C ASP A 67 -8.88 -7.74 0.20
N LEU A 68 -8.48 -6.70 0.94
CA LEU A 68 -7.08 -6.36 1.09
C LEU A 68 -6.29 -7.44 1.85
N ALA A 69 -6.86 -7.97 2.93
CA ALA A 69 -6.27 -9.05 3.71
C ALA A 69 -6.06 -10.32 2.86
N ARG A 70 -7.06 -10.68 2.05
CA ARG A 70 -6.98 -11.78 1.08
C ARG A 70 -5.86 -11.52 0.06
N SER A 71 -5.81 -10.31 -0.49
CA SER A 71 -4.84 -9.91 -1.53
C SER A 71 -3.39 -9.92 -1.03
N CYS A 72 -3.14 -9.61 0.24
CA CYS A 72 -1.80 -9.68 0.84
C CYS A 72 -1.50 -11.02 1.57
N GLY A 73 -2.43 -11.98 1.53
CA GLY A 73 -2.26 -13.29 2.17
C GLY A 73 -2.04 -13.20 3.68
N ALA A 74 -2.75 -12.29 4.34
CA ALA A 74 -2.65 -12.02 5.77
C ALA A 74 -4.01 -12.10 6.46
N GLY A 75 -4.02 -12.29 7.79
CA GLY A 75 -5.24 -12.13 8.58
C GLY A 75 -5.67 -10.67 8.67
N LEU A 76 -6.96 -10.42 8.93
CA LEU A 76 -7.57 -9.07 8.94
C LEU A 76 -6.81 -8.07 9.84
N GLU A 77 -6.49 -8.48 11.07
CA GLU A 77 -5.73 -7.66 12.02
C GLU A 77 -4.30 -7.35 11.54
N THR A 78 -3.70 -8.28 10.79
CA THR A 78 -2.37 -8.05 10.20
C THR A 78 -2.46 -7.09 9.03
N ALA A 79 -3.48 -7.23 8.19
CA ALA A 79 -3.73 -6.32 7.08
C ALA A 79 -3.99 -4.89 7.57
N ARG A 80 -4.85 -4.71 8.60
CA ARG A 80 -5.12 -3.42 9.22
C ARG A 80 -3.84 -2.75 9.71
N ARG A 81 -3.02 -3.46 10.48
CA ARG A 81 -1.74 -2.92 10.99
C ARG A 81 -0.79 -2.50 9.88
N HIS A 82 -0.71 -3.24 8.78
CA HIS A 82 0.14 -2.83 7.66
C HIS A 82 -0.42 -1.61 6.92
N LEU A 83 -1.74 -1.45 6.83
CA LEU A 83 -2.35 -0.22 6.30
C LEU A 83 -2.09 0.97 7.21
N ASP A 84 -2.25 0.81 8.53
CA ASP A 84 -1.97 1.86 9.50
C ASP A 84 -0.48 2.26 9.45
N ALA A 85 0.42 1.30 9.29
CA ALA A 85 1.84 1.57 9.08
C ALA A 85 2.10 2.30 7.74
N ALA A 86 1.37 1.98 6.69
CA ALA A 86 1.48 2.67 5.39
C ALA A 86 0.95 4.11 5.44
N LEU A 87 -0.11 4.35 6.23
CA LEU A 87 -0.61 5.69 6.56
C LEU A 87 0.41 6.47 7.40
N ALA A 88 0.99 5.83 8.42
CA ALA A 88 2.03 6.43 9.26
C ALA A 88 3.29 6.80 8.46
N ALA A 89 3.69 5.97 7.50
CA ALA A 89 4.77 6.31 6.56
C ALA A 89 4.39 7.38 5.54
N GLY A 90 3.11 7.73 5.40
CA GLY A 90 2.63 8.71 4.42
C GLY A 90 2.61 8.23 2.97
N VAL A 91 2.79 6.92 2.73
CA VAL A 91 2.69 6.35 1.37
C VAL A 91 1.26 6.09 0.93
N LEU A 92 0.34 6.02 1.91
CA LEU A 92 -1.10 6.08 1.73
C LEU A 92 -1.66 7.31 2.46
N ALA A 93 -2.84 7.76 2.05
CA ALA A 93 -3.62 8.77 2.76
C ALA A 93 -5.09 8.35 2.86
N ASP A 94 -5.72 8.57 4.00
CA ASP A 94 -7.18 8.49 4.15
C ASP A 94 -7.80 9.84 3.73
N ARG A 95 -8.71 9.80 2.77
CA ARG A 95 -9.53 10.93 2.36
C ARG A 95 -11.00 10.56 2.52
N SER A 96 -11.57 10.98 3.64
CA SER A 96 -13.00 10.77 3.94
C SER A 96 -13.40 9.29 3.95
N GLY A 97 -12.53 8.41 4.45
CA GLY A 97 -12.77 6.97 4.55
C GLY A 97 -12.34 6.17 3.31
N VAL A 98 -11.79 6.83 2.28
CA VAL A 98 -11.19 6.17 1.12
C VAL A 98 -9.67 6.27 1.22
N LEU A 99 -8.97 5.14 1.04
CA LEU A 99 -7.52 5.13 0.99
C LEU A 99 -7.02 5.53 -0.41
N HIS A 100 -5.97 6.35 -0.45
CA HIS A 100 -5.34 6.79 -1.69
C HIS A 100 -3.84 6.54 -1.69
N LEU A 101 -3.31 6.12 -2.82
CA LEU A 101 -1.87 6.10 -3.09
C LEU A 101 -1.32 7.53 -3.15
N VAL A 102 -0.16 7.76 -2.52
CA VAL A 102 0.51 9.08 -2.49
C VAL A 102 1.80 9.03 -3.32
N PRO A 103 1.77 9.27 -4.64
CA PRO A 103 2.94 9.17 -5.51
C PRO A 103 3.95 10.31 -5.31
N SER A 104 3.65 11.31 -4.49
CA SER A 104 4.57 12.39 -4.13
C SER A 104 5.18 12.23 -2.74
N ALA A 105 4.96 11.09 -2.08
CA ALA A 105 5.38 10.89 -0.70
C ALA A 105 6.90 10.84 -0.55
N VAL A 106 7.38 11.42 0.55
CA VAL A 106 8.71 11.18 1.13
C VAL A 106 8.48 10.31 2.36
N PRO A 107 8.66 8.98 2.26
CA PRO A 107 8.12 8.10 3.29
C PRO A 107 8.87 8.17 4.61
N ASP A 108 8.11 8.20 5.71
CA ASP A 108 8.65 8.00 7.05
C ASP A 108 8.63 6.50 7.42
N TRP A 109 9.67 5.78 6.99
CA TRP A 109 9.77 4.37 7.31
C TRP A 109 9.99 4.08 8.79
N THR A 110 10.49 5.05 9.55
CA THR A 110 10.68 4.91 10.99
C THR A 110 9.32 4.84 11.67
N ALA A 111 8.41 5.77 11.32
CA ALA A 111 7.04 5.76 11.84
C ALA A 111 6.31 4.44 11.53
N ALA A 112 6.44 3.91 10.32
CA ALA A 112 5.87 2.60 9.97
C ALA A 112 6.48 1.45 10.79
N ALA A 113 7.80 1.44 10.97
CA ALA A 113 8.48 0.39 11.71
C ALA A 113 8.12 0.41 13.21
N GLU A 114 8.04 1.60 13.81
CA GLU A 114 7.64 1.77 15.21
C GLU A 114 6.20 1.29 15.44
N LEU A 115 5.27 1.62 14.53
CA LEU A 115 3.89 1.15 14.61
C LEU A 115 3.81 -0.38 14.58
N LEU A 116 4.52 -1.02 13.63
CA LEU A 116 4.50 -2.47 13.54
C LEU A 116 5.20 -3.16 14.72
N ALA A 117 6.25 -2.54 15.27
CA ALA A 117 6.94 -3.05 16.45
C ALA A 117 6.07 -2.96 17.72
N ALA A 118 5.34 -1.86 17.91
CA ALA A 118 4.44 -1.67 19.05
C ALA A 118 3.30 -2.70 19.09
N GLY A 119 2.88 -3.19 17.91
CA GLY A 119 1.85 -4.22 17.79
C GLY A 119 2.37 -5.67 17.82
N ALA A 120 3.69 -5.89 17.88
CA ALA A 120 4.23 -7.24 17.93
C ALA A 120 3.90 -7.88 19.29
N PRO A 121 3.38 -9.12 19.34
CA PRO A 121 3.22 -9.81 20.62
C PRO A 121 4.58 -9.90 21.30
N ALA A 122 4.64 -9.54 22.58
CA ALA A 122 5.82 -9.70 23.42
C ALA A 122 6.14 -11.21 23.55
N GLY A 123 6.83 -11.78 22.58
CA GLY A 123 7.07 -13.22 22.57
C GLY A 123 7.50 -13.79 21.23
N ARG A 124 8.79 -13.66 20.92
CA ARG A 124 9.62 -14.83 20.55
C ARG A 124 11.10 -14.48 20.75
N ALA A 125 11.54 -14.47 22.01
CA ALA A 125 12.90 -14.87 22.31
C ALA A 125 12.92 -16.40 22.23
N ALA A 126 13.64 -16.94 21.24
CA ALA A 126 14.13 -18.31 21.21
C ALA A 126 15.45 -18.30 20.44
#